data_AF-A0A3Q4HRG1-F1
#
_entry.id   AF-A0A3Q4HRG1-F1
#
_cell.length_a   1.000
_cell.length_b   1.000
_cell.length_c   1.000
_cell.angle_alpha   90.00
_cell.angle_beta   90.00
_cell.angle_gamma   90.00
#
_symmetry.space_group_name_H-M   'P 1'
#
loop_
_entity.id
_entity.type
_entity.pdbx_description
1 polymer ?
#
loop_
_entity_poly.entity_id
_entity_poly.type
_entity_poly.pdbx_seq_one_letter_code
_entity_poly.pdbx_strand_id
1 'polypeptide(L)'
;MALLCYNKGCGQTFDPDKNKDDSCLFHPGGPVFHDALKGWSCCRKRTTDFSEFLSIKGCTMGKHRWVPKQVHAPPGECTRETAGGTPGIGSKFAGKKENRSQGLTTTSKKALK
;
A
#
# COMPACT_ATOMS: atom_id res chain seq x y z
N MET A 1 -30.40 -4.24 18.06
CA MET A 1 -29.22 -3.95 18.91
C MET A 1 -28.05 -3.85 17.95
N ALA A 2 -27.47 -2.67 17.78
CA ALA A 2 -26.54 -2.43 16.67
C ALA A 2 -25.15 -3.01 17.00
N LEU A 3 -24.67 -3.92 16.15
CA LEU A 3 -23.35 -4.55 16.23
C LEU A 3 -22.40 -3.88 15.25
N LEU A 4 -21.11 -3.80 15.59
CA LEU A 4 -20.09 -3.26 14.69
C LEU A 4 -19.63 -4.34 13.70
N CYS A 5 -19.54 -3.97 12.42
CA CYS A 5 -18.99 -4.84 11.39
C CYS A 5 -17.46 -4.81 11.39
N TYR A 6 -16.84 -5.97 11.59
CA TYR A 6 -15.38 -6.15 11.57
C TYR A 6 -14.83 -6.52 10.18
N ASN A 7 -15.66 -6.48 9.14
CA ASN A 7 -15.18 -6.71 7.77
C ASN A 7 -14.32 -5.53 7.29
N LYS A 8 -13.25 -5.84 6.56
CA LYS A 8 -12.30 -4.85 6.05
C LYS A 8 -12.98 -3.91 5.04
N GLY A 9 -12.94 -2.61 5.30
CA GLY A 9 -13.58 -1.58 4.46
C GLY A 9 -15.07 -1.36 4.71
N CYS A 10 -15.69 -2.05 5.69
CA CYS A 10 -17.07 -1.80 6.09
C CYS A 10 -17.15 -0.86 7.31
N GLY A 11 -16.75 -1.33 8.50
CA GLY A 11 -16.72 -0.52 9.73
C GLY A 11 -18.07 0.06 10.20
N GLN A 12 -19.19 -0.35 9.59
CA GLN A 12 -20.52 0.16 9.90
C GLN A 12 -21.19 -0.62 11.02
N THR A 13 -22.07 0.06 11.77
CA THR A 13 -22.98 -0.59 12.70
C THR A 13 -24.18 -1.15 11.95
N PHE A 14 -24.60 -2.36 12.31
CA PHE A 14 -25.70 -3.08 11.65
C PHE A 14 -26.51 -3.86 12.67
N ASP A 15 -27.79 -4.10 12.39
CA ASP A 15 -28.62 -4.99 13.20
C ASP A 15 -28.50 -6.44 12.70
N PRO A 16 -28.20 -7.41 13.58
CA PRO A 16 -28.07 -8.81 13.18
C PRO A 16 -29.37 -9.37 12.61
N ASP A 17 -30.52 -8.92 13.10
CA ASP A 17 -31.85 -9.34 12.66
C ASP A 17 -32.21 -8.86 11.24
N LYS A 18 -31.54 -7.82 10.75
CA LYS A 18 -31.75 -7.24 9.40
C LYS A 18 -30.57 -7.47 8.47
N ASN A 19 -29.63 -8.33 8.84
CA ASN A 19 -28.39 -8.57 8.10
C ASN A 19 -28.64 -9.44 6.85
N LYS A 20 -28.74 -8.81 5.67
CA LYS A 20 -28.84 -9.52 4.39
C LYS A 20 -27.45 -9.80 3.80
N ASP A 21 -27.40 -10.69 2.82
CA ASP A 21 -26.15 -11.06 2.11
C ASP A 21 -25.65 -9.95 1.17
N ASP A 22 -26.43 -8.91 0.95
CA ASP A 22 -26.12 -7.78 0.09
C ASP A 22 -25.85 -6.48 0.88
N SER A 23 -25.93 -6.53 2.21
CA SER A 23 -25.87 -5.33 3.06
C SER A 23 -24.44 -4.84 3.37
N CYS A 24 -23.44 -5.74 3.37
CA CYS A 24 -22.07 -5.39 3.71
C CYS A 24 -21.18 -5.31 2.47
N LEU A 25 -20.55 -4.16 2.24
CA LEU A 25 -19.46 -4.00 1.28
C LEU A 25 -18.11 -4.16 1.98
N PHE A 26 -17.32 -5.15 1.59
CA PHE A 26 -16.01 -5.39 2.17
C PHE A 26 -14.98 -5.88 1.15
N HIS A 27 -13.72 -5.91 1.58
CA HIS A 27 -12.60 -6.47 0.84
C HIS A 27 -12.27 -7.87 1.37
N PRO A 28 -12.45 -8.95 0.57
CA PRO A 28 -12.06 -10.30 0.98
C PRO A 28 -10.54 -10.50 0.96
N GLY A 29 -9.81 -9.65 0.23
CA GLY A 29 -8.36 -9.71 0.09
C GLY A 29 -7.59 -8.95 1.18
N GLY A 30 -6.27 -9.18 1.23
CA GLY A 30 -5.34 -8.40 2.05
C GLY A 30 -4.97 -7.06 1.40
N PRO A 31 -4.51 -6.08 2.20
CA PRO A 31 -3.92 -4.84 1.68
C PRO A 31 -2.59 -5.16 0.97
N VAL A 32 -2.35 -4.49 -0.15
CA VAL A 32 -1.17 -4.66 -1.01
C VAL A 32 -0.50 -3.30 -1.18
N PHE A 33 0.81 -3.26 -0.99
CA PHE A 33 1.62 -2.05 -1.08
C PHE A 33 2.79 -2.30 -2.05
N HIS A 34 2.71 -1.75 -3.27
CA HIS A 34 3.77 -1.85 -4.30
C HIS A 34 3.91 -0.52 -5.05
N ASP A 35 5.13 -0.10 -5.37
CA ASP A 35 5.40 1.07 -6.23
C ASP A 35 4.72 2.37 -5.76
N ALA A 36 4.72 2.62 -4.44
CA ALA A 36 4.00 3.73 -3.78
C ALA A 36 2.47 3.72 -3.96
N LEU A 37 1.91 2.67 -4.56
CA LEU A 37 0.48 2.42 -4.68
C LEU A 37 0.01 1.50 -3.55
N LYS A 38 -1.02 1.95 -2.84
CA LYS A 38 -1.72 1.25 -1.78
C LYS A 38 -3.05 0.77 -2.33
N GLY A 39 -3.37 -0.50 -2.12
CA GLY A 39 -4.60 -1.08 -2.62
C GLY A 39 -4.97 -2.38 -1.92
N TRP A 40 -5.94 -3.08 -2.48
CA TRP A 40 -6.41 -4.37 -1.97
C TRP A 40 -6.24 -5.43 -3.04
N SER A 41 -5.76 -6.63 -2.67
CA SER A 41 -5.59 -7.75 -3.61
C SER A 41 -6.90 -8.21 -4.28
N CYS A 42 -8.05 -7.89 -3.68
CA CYS A 42 -9.35 -8.26 -4.21
C CYS A 42 -9.88 -7.33 -5.32
N CYS A 43 -9.30 -6.14 -5.52
CA CYS A 43 -9.75 -5.21 -6.54
C CYS A 43 -8.60 -4.42 -7.14
N ARG A 44 -8.70 -4.02 -8.42
CA ARG A 44 -7.64 -3.28 -9.10
C ARG A 44 -7.52 -1.80 -8.68
N LYS A 45 -8.40 -1.33 -7.78
CA LYS A 45 -8.37 0.03 -7.23
C LYS A 45 -7.13 0.22 -6.37
N ARG A 46 -6.31 1.21 -6.75
CA ARG A 46 -5.03 1.55 -6.14
C ARG A 46 -4.95 3.06 -6.06
N THR A 47 -4.41 3.56 -4.97
CA THR A 47 -4.20 4.99 -4.72
C THR A 47 -2.82 5.21 -4.14
N THR A 48 -2.24 6.36 -4.41
CA THR A 48 -1.00 6.81 -3.77
C THR A 48 -1.25 7.44 -2.41
N ASP A 49 -2.47 7.91 -2.13
CA ASP A 49 -2.83 8.61 -0.89
C ASP A 49 -3.35 7.64 0.19
N PHE A 50 -2.98 7.89 1.45
CA PHE A 50 -3.40 7.04 2.55
C PHE A 50 -4.86 7.27 2.96
N SER A 51 -5.35 8.50 2.88
CA SER A 51 -6.73 8.85 3.24
C SER A 51 -7.71 8.28 2.22
N GLU A 52 -7.35 8.35 0.94
CA GLU A 52 -8.11 7.70 -0.13
C GLU A 52 -8.14 6.19 0.08
N PHE A 53 -7.02 5.56 0.45
CA PHE A 53 -6.93 4.11 0.69
C PHE A 53 -7.90 3.65 1.79
N LEU A 54 -8.00 4.38 2.89
CA LEU A 54 -8.96 4.10 3.97
C LEU A 54 -10.42 4.31 3.53
N SER A 55 -10.64 5.21 2.56
CA SER A 55 -11.96 5.52 2.02
C SER A 55 -12.40 4.58 0.90
N ILE A 56 -11.52 3.70 0.39
CA ILE A 56 -11.86 2.72 -0.64
C ILE A 56 -12.97 1.81 -0.10
N LYS A 57 -14.13 1.87 -0.77
CA LYS A 57 -15.27 1.00 -0.46
C LYS A 57 -14.96 -0.44 -0.86
N GLY A 58 -15.45 -1.37 -0.04
CA GLY A 58 -15.42 -2.80 -0.32
C GLY A 58 -15.90 -3.13 -1.73
N CYS A 59 -15.19 -4.05 -2.38
CA CYS A 59 -15.50 -4.49 -3.74
C CYS A 59 -16.46 -5.68 -3.81
N THR A 60 -16.74 -6.32 -2.67
CA THR A 60 -17.56 -7.52 -2.57
C THR A 60 -18.71 -7.28 -1.61
N MET A 61 -19.90 -7.73 -2.01
CA MET A 61 -21.10 -7.71 -1.18
C MET A 61 -21.21 -9.04 -0.41
N GLY A 62 -21.66 -8.99 0.83
CA GLY A 62 -21.90 -10.15 1.68
C GLY A 62 -22.63 -9.77 2.96
N LYS A 63 -22.68 -10.69 3.92
CA LYS A 63 -23.21 -10.43 5.27
C LYS A 63 -22.23 -9.65 6.13
N HIS A 64 -22.76 -8.78 6.98
CA HIS A 64 -21.97 -8.17 8.05
C HIS A 64 -21.53 -9.23 9.06
N ARG A 65 -20.34 -9.05 9.62
CA ARG A 65 -19.74 -9.96 10.60
C ARG A 65 -19.41 -9.20 11.88
N TRP A 66 -19.93 -9.66 13.00
CA TRP A 66 -19.66 -9.10 14.34
C TRP A 66 -18.47 -9.78 15.04
N VAL A 67 -18.01 -10.93 14.56
CA VAL A 67 -16.88 -11.66 15.17
C VAL A 67 -15.60 -11.40 14.37
N PRO A 68 -14.55 -10.81 14.97
CA PRO A 68 -13.26 -10.67 14.30
C PRO A 68 -12.75 -12.05 13.87
N LYS A 69 -12.14 -12.14 12.68
CA LYS A 69 -11.44 -13.38 12.31
C LYS A 69 -10.24 -13.51 13.25
N GLN A 70 -10.27 -14.50 14.14
CA GLN A 70 -9.10 -14.87 14.95
C GLN A 70 -7.94 -15.09 13.98
N VAL A 71 -6.97 -14.19 14.02
CA VAL A 71 -5.69 -14.36 13.36
C VAL A 71 -5.00 -15.47 14.13
N HIS A 72 -5.08 -16.70 13.63
CA HIS A 72 -4.08 -17.70 13.99
C HIS A 72 -2.76 -17.08 13.52
N ALA A 73 -1.93 -16.62 14.46
CA ALA A 73 -0.65 -16.03 14.13
C ALA A 73 0.16 -17.09 13.36
N PRO A 74 0.50 -16.89 12.08
CA PRO A 74 1.57 -17.68 11.50
C PRO A 74 2.83 -17.31 12.27
N PRO A 75 3.63 -18.28 12.77
CA PRO A 75 4.94 -17.98 13.32
C PRO A 75 5.71 -17.21 12.24
N GLY A 76 6.29 -16.08 12.63
CA GLY A 76 6.95 -15.18 11.71
C GLY A 76 8.07 -15.91 10.96
N GLU A 77 8.10 -15.74 9.65
CA GLU A 77 9.32 -15.95 8.87
C GLU A 77 9.53 -14.72 8.01
N CYS A 78 10.36 -13.82 8.53
CA CYS A 78 11.03 -12.78 7.76
C CYS A 78 12.47 -13.25 7.59
N THR A 79 12.76 -13.99 6.53
CA THR A 79 14.14 -14.21 6.08
C THR A 79 14.26 -13.68 4.66
N ARG A 80 14.56 -12.39 4.58
CA ARG A 80 15.14 -11.79 3.38
C ARG A 80 16.61 -12.23 3.34
N GLU A 81 16.89 -13.36 2.69
CA GLU A 81 18.25 -13.75 2.33
C GLU A 81 18.29 -14.34 0.92
N THR A 82 18.71 -13.52 -0.04
CA THR A 82 19.50 -14.03 -1.17
C THR A 82 20.51 -12.96 -1.54
N ALA A 83 21.53 -12.84 -0.69
CA ALA A 83 22.85 -12.44 -1.15
C ALA A 83 23.50 -13.71 -1.75
N GLY A 84 23.46 -13.82 -3.07
CA GLY A 84 24.33 -14.69 -3.86
C GLY A 84 24.68 -13.89 -5.10
N GLY A 85 25.88 -13.34 -5.27
CA GLY A 85 27.16 -13.97 -4.99
C GLY A 85 27.57 -14.77 -6.23
N THR A 86 27.82 -14.08 -7.34
CA THR A 86 28.42 -14.68 -8.54
C THR A 86 29.83 -14.11 -8.68
N PRO A 87 30.91 -14.91 -8.54
CA PRO A 87 32.25 -14.47 -8.85
C PRO A 87 32.63 -14.82 -10.30
N GLY A 88 33.42 -13.94 -10.91
CA GLY A 88 34.14 -14.19 -12.17
C GLY A 88 33.49 -13.51 -13.39
N ILE A 89 34.17 -12.76 -14.24
CA ILE A 89 35.61 -12.59 -14.50
C ILE A 89 35.77 -11.27 -15.28
N GLY A 90 36.88 -10.56 -15.07
CA GLY A 90 37.10 -9.24 -15.65
C GLY A 90 37.38 -9.22 -17.15
N SER A 91 37.22 -8.04 -17.77
CA SER A 91 38.12 -7.54 -18.80
C SER A 91 37.84 -6.08 -19.20
N LYS A 92 38.93 -5.30 -19.18
CA LYS A 92 39.29 -4.14 -20.03
C LYS A 92 38.58 -2.79 -19.87
N PHE A 93 39.31 -1.93 -19.16
CA PHE A 93 39.64 -0.53 -19.45
C PHE A 93 39.42 -0.01 -20.88
N ALA A 94 38.73 1.14 -20.98
CA ALA A 94 39.05 2.36 -21.75
C ALA A 94 37.87 3.34 -21.52
N GLY A 95 37.95 4.61 -21.12
CA GLY A 95 39.01 5.61 -21.23
C GLY A 95 38.48 6.82 -22.03
N LYS A 96 37.84 7.82 -21.37
CA LYS A 96 37.65 9.23 -21.82
C LYS A 96 36.84 9.97 -20.73
N LYS A 97 37.43 10.78 -19.83
CA LYS A 97 37.94 12.16 -19.93
C LYS A 97 36.94 13.21 -20.43
N GLU A 98 36.94 14.33 -19.70
CA GLU A 98 36.34 15.66 -19.95
C GLU A 98 34.83 15.77 -19.66
N ASN A 99 34.28 16.82 -19.02
CA ASN A 99 34.71 18.19 -18.73
C ASN A 99 33.80 18.70 -17.56
N ARG A 100 34.30 19.13 -16.39
CA ARG A 100 34.44 20.55 -15.96
C ARG A 100 33.39 21.48 -16.62
N SER A 101 32.52 22.19 -15.89
CA SER A 101 32.74 23.35 -15.00
C SER A 101 31.38 23.73 -14.37
N GLN A 102 31.23 23.88 -13.05
CA GLN A 102 31.31 25.14 -12.27
C GLN A 102 30.37 26.29 -12.68
N GLY A 103 29.69 26.83 -11.65
CA GLY A 103 28.96 28.11 -11.62
C GLY A 103 27.71 27.96 -10.73
N LEU A 104 27.73 28.10 -9.40
CA LEU A 104 28.09 29.26 -8.56
C LEU A 104 27.49 30.58 -9.06
N THR A 105 26.49 31.08 -8.32
CA THR A 105 26.31 32.48 -7.84
C THR A 105 24.86 32.62 -7.34
N THR A 106 24.62 32.75 -6.02
CA THR A 106 24.65 34.00 -5.24
C THR A 106 23.44 34.90 -5.51
N THR A 107 22.60 35.03 -4.48
CA THR A 107 21.98 36.26 -3.96
C THR A 107 21.85 37.48 -4.89
N SER A 108 20.63 37.94 -5.10
CA SER A 108 20.20 39.35 -4.88
C SER A 108 18.67 39.44 -5.09
N LYS A 109 17.86 39.93 -4.15
CA LYS A 109 17.63 41.33 -3.72
C LYS A 109 17.18 42.28 -4.85
N LYS A 110 16.16 43.09 -4.51
CA LYS A 110 15.54 44.24 -5.23
C LYS A 110 14.60 43.87 -6.37
N ALA A 111 13.58 44.63 -6.73
CA ALA A 111 12.79 45.75 -6.18
C ALA A 111 11.79 46.09 -7.32
N LEU A 112 10.84 46.99 -7.05
CA LEU A 112 9.90 47.62 -8.02
C LEU A 112 8.75 46.68 -8.45
N LYS A 113 7.48 47.11 -8.49
CA LYS A 113 6.91 48.45 -8.58
C LYS A 113 5.45 48.40 -8.13
#